data_AF-A0A533RL36-F1
#
_entry.id   AF-A0A533RL36-F1
#
_cell.length_a   1.000
_cell.length_b   1.000
_cell.length_c   1.000
_cell.angle_alpha   90.00
_cell.angle_beta   90.00
_cell.angle_gamma   90.00
#
_symmetry.space_group_name_H-M   'P 1'
#
loop_
_entity.id
_entity.type
_entity.pdbx_description
1 polymer ?
#
loop_
_entity_poly.entity_id
_entity_poly.type
_entity_poly.pdbx_seq_one_letter_code
_entity_poly.pdbx_strand_id
1 'polypeptide(L)'
;MRSGLCPLSRTARRPACTRAPPMKRRTTELLLLAAGTPAVLLIFALVEANAARTFAWTDLAVPAALLGAFVLAHVAIRKLAPAADPGLLPIAYVLTGTGLAFVTRLDQELAASQVVWIFAGVAALVLTLVFVRSLEEVARYKYSVMLLGIGLLVLPALIGREINGAKLWLRLGPFSFQPGELAKICIVLFLAAYLAEEPPRRDLSLIHI
;
A
#
# COMPACT_ATOMS: atom_id res chain seq x y z
N MET A 1 -44.66 -15.34 49.25
CA MET A 1 -45.12 -16.03 48.02
C MET A 1 -44.45 -15.35 46.83
N ARG A 2 -43.83 -16.17 45.96
CA ARG A 2 -43.09 -15.76 44.76
C ARG A 2 -44.04 -15.56 43.58
N SER A 3 -43.78 -14.55 42.76
CA SER A 3 -43.94 -14.54 41.29
C SER A 3 -43.55 -13.12 40.82
N GLY A 4 -42.67 -12.88 39.85
CA GLY A 4 -42.08 -13.71 38.82
C GLY A 4 -41.89 -12.82 37.59
N LEU A 5 -40.97 -11.85 37.65
CA LEU A 5 -40.56 -11.08 36.47
C LEU A 5 -39.41 -11.82 35.79
N CYS A 6 -39.71 -12.30 34.57
CA CYS A 6 -38.83 -12.97 33.64
C CYS A 6 -37.58 -12.11 33.34
N PRO A 7 -36.35 -12.61 33.57
CA PRO A 7 -35.17 -11.92 33.07
C PRO A 7 -35.00 -12.22 31.58
N LEU A 8 -34.92 -11.17 30.76
CA LEU A 8 -34.57 -11.27 29.35
C LEU A 8 -33.20 -11.94 29.20
N SER A 9 -33.20 -13.23 28.86
CA SER A 9 -32.01 -14.00 28.49
C SER A 9 -31.45 -13.46 27.18
N ARG A 10 -30.44 -12.59 27.27
CA ARG A 10 -29.54 -12.26 26.15
C ARG A 10 -28.66 -13.47 25.82
N THR A 11 -29.24 -14.47 25.18
CA THR A 11 -28.49 -15.56 24.53
C THR A 11 -28.98 -15.75 23.11
N ALA A 12 -28.90 -14.69 22.31
CA ALA A 12 -28.82 -14.85 20.86
C ALA A 12 -27.40 -15.35 20.55
N ARG A 13 -27.20 -16.68 20.55
CA ARG A 13 -26.02 -17.29 19.94
C ARG A 13 -26.01 -16.86 18.47
N ARG A 14 -25.08 -15.98 18.10
CA ARG A 14 -24.84 -15.63 16.69
C ARG A 14 -24.60 -16.95 15.94
N PRO A 15 -25.28 -17.20 14.80
CA PRO A 15 -25.00 -18.39 14.01
C PRO A 15 -23.51 -18.38 13.68
N ALA A 16 -22.84 -19.49 13.98
CA ALA A 16 -21.43 -19.66 13.67
C ALA A 16 -21.28 -19.47 12.16
N CYS A 17 -20.67 -18.36 11.76
CA CYS A 17 -20.23 -18.15 10.39
C CYS A 17 -19.29 -19.31 10.09
N THR A 18 -19.75 -20.26 9.27
CA THR A 18 -18.97 -21.37 8.76
C THR A 18 -17.85 -20.79 7.92
N ARG A 19 -16.73 -20.46 8.57
CA ARG A 19 -15.48 -20.16 7.89
C ARG A 19 -15.16 -21.36 7.03
N ALA A 20 -15.20 -21.18 5.71
CA ALA A 20 -14.57 -22.09 4.77
C ALA A 20 -13.18 -22.48 5.33
N PRO A 21 -12.75 -23.74 5.17
CA PRO A 21 -11.48 -24.18 5.72
C PRO A 21 -10.40 -23.19 5.27
N PRO A 22 -9.60 -22.63 6.20
CA PRO A 22 -8.64 -21.62 5.84
C PRO A 22 -7.58 -22.29 4.96
N MET A 23 -7.73 -22.19 3.64
CA MET A 23 -6.56 -22.18 2.77
C MET A 23 -5.59 -21.22 3.45
N LYS A 24 -4.38 -21.69 3.77
CA LYS A 24 -3.37 -20.84 4.41
C LYS A 24 -3.30 -19.58 3.54
N ARG A 25 -3.69 -18.42 4.07
CA ARG A 25 -3.84 -17.15 3.32
C ARG A 25 -2.66 -16.86 2.37
N ARG A 26 -1.48 -17.33 2.78
CA ARG A 26 -0.20 -17.32 2.05
C ARG A 26 -0.24 -18.05 0.70
N THR A 27 -0.89 -19.20 0.62
CA THR A 27 -1.07 -19.95 -0.63
C THR A 27 -2.05 -19.23 -1.55
N THR A 28 -3.09 -18.61 -0.98
CA THR A 28 -4.05 -17.80 -1.76
C THR A 28 -3.37 -16.62 -2.44
N GLU A 29 -2.50 -15.88 -1.75
CA GLU A 29 -1.75 -14.77 -2.33
C GLU A 29 -0.88 -15.22 -3.51
N LEU A 30 -0.12 -16.31 -3.34
CA LEU A 30 0.72 -16.87 -4.40
C LEU A 30 -0.11 -17.36 -5.59
N LEU A 31 -1.23 -18.03 -5.33
CA LEU A 31 -2.15 -18.50 -6.37
C LEU A 31 -2.77 -17.33 -7.15
N LEU A 32 -3.15 -16.24 -6.46
CA LEU A 32 -3.69 -15.05 -7.11
C LEU A 32 -2.63 -14.31 -7.94
N LEU A 33 -1.40 -14.22 -7.45
CA LEU A 33 -0.29 -13.64 -8.21
C LEU A 33 0.04 -14.49 -9.45
N ALA A 34 0.08 -15.81 -9.29
CA ALA A 34 0.24 -16.75 -10.40
C ALA A 34 -0.92 -16.64 -11.41
N ALA A 35 -2.17 -16.47 -10.95
CA ALA A 35 -3.33 -16.28 -11.81
C ALA A 35 -3.31 -14.93 -12.56
N GLY A 36 -2.78 -13.87 -11.95
CA GLY A 36 -2.62 -12.56 -12.60
C GLY A 36 -1.48 -12.51 -13.62
N THR A 37 -0.50 -13.41 -13.52
CA THR A 37 0.69 -13.41 -14.38
C THR A 37 0.36 -13.60 -15.87
N PRO A 38 -0.46 -14.59 -16.27
CA PRO A 38 -0.92 -14.72 -17.66
C PRO A 38 -1.61 -13.46 -18.19
N ALA A 39 -2.41 -12.78 -17.37
CA ALA A 39 -3.11 -11.56 -17.80
C ALA A 39 -2.12 -10.42 -18.09
N VAL A 40 -1.12 -10.21 -17.21
CA VAL A 40 -0.08 -9.20 -17.43
C VAL A 40 0.77 -9.54 -18.66
N LEU A 41 1.22 -10.81 -18.78
CA LEU A 41 2.00 -11.25 -19.95
C LEU A 41 1.22 -11.09 -21.25
N LEU A 42 -0.09 -11.37 -21.25
CA LEU A 42 -0.94 -11.16 -22.41
C LEU A 42 -1.01 -9.68 -22.81
N ILE A 43 -1.13 -8.77 -21.84
CA ILE A 43 -1.13 -7.32 -22.14
C ILE A 43 0.19 -6.90 -22.80
N PHE A 44 1.34 -7.33 -22.26
CA PHE A 44 2.65 -7.05 -22.88
C PHE A 44 2.77 -7.66 -24.28
N ALA A 45 2.31 -8.90 -24.47
CA ALA A 45 2.30 -9.56 -25.77
C ALA A 45 1.42 -8.82 -26.79
N LEU A 46 0.25 -8.31 -26.37
CA LEU A 46 -0.63 -7.52 -27.23
C LEU A 46 -0.01 -6.17 -27.61
N VAL A 47 0.72 -5.53 -26.70
CA VAL A 47 1.43 -4.27 -26.97
C VAL A 47 2.52 -4.48 -28.02
N GLU A 48 3.36 -5.52 -27.88
CA GLU A 48 4.40 -5.82 -28.87
C GLU A 48 3.83 -6.31 -30.21
N ALA A 49 2.76 -7.12 -30.18
CA ALA A 49 2.06 -7.53 -31.39
C ALA A 49 1.48 -6.33 -32.17
N ASN A 50 1.01 -5.30 -31.47
CA ASN A 50 0.50 -4.08 -32.10
C ASN A 50 1.63 -3.20 -32.68
N ALA A 51 2.86 -3.30 -32.15
CA ALA A 51 3.99 -2.50 -32.61
C ALA A 51 4.55 -2.95 -33.98
N ALA A 52 4.04 -4.05 -34.56
CA ALA A 52 4.49 -4.63 -35.84
C ALA A 52 6.01 -4.93 -35.89
N ARG A 53 6.64 -5.12 -34.72
CA ARG A 53 8.06 -5.48 -34.59
C ARG A 53 8.22 -6.99 -34.49
N THR A 54 9.38 -7.50 -34.88
CA THR A 54 9.76 -8.88 -34.61
C THR A 54 10.02 -9.06 -33.13
N PHE A 55 9.36 -10.05 -32.52
CA PHE A 55 9.55 -10.38 -31.12
C PHE A 55 11.00 -10.81 -30.84
N ALA A 56 11.61 -10.15 -29.86
CA ALA A 56 12.93 -10.50 -29.33
C ALA A 56 12.81 -11.01 -27.89
N TRP A 57 13.73 -11.90 -27.49
CA TRP A 57 13.78 -12.39 -26.10
C TRP A 57 14.00 -11.27 -25.06
N THR A 58 14.55 -10.14 -25.49
CA THR A 58 14.73 -8.94 -24.67
C THR A 58 13.41 -8.25 -24.31
N ASP A 59 12.35 -8.45 -25.10
CA ASP A 59 11.04 -7.83 -24.85
C ASP A 59 10.36 -8.41 -23.60
N LEU A 60 10.80 -9.60 -23.17
CA LEU A 60 10.38 -10.23 -21.92
C LEU A 60 11.10 -9.67 -20.68
N ALA A 61 12.15 -8.86 -20.85
CA ALA A 61 12.92 -8.35 -19.72
C ALA A 61 12.07 -7.51 -18.77
N VAL A 62 11.23 -6.63 -19.30
CA VAL A 62 10.34 -5.75 -18.50
C VAL A 62 9.30 -6.55 -17.71
N PRO A 63 8.47 -7.42 -18.33
CA PRO A 63 7.51 -8.22 -17.58
C PRO A 63 8.18 -9.22 -16.62
N ALA A 64 9.36 -9.77 -16.97
CA ALA A 64 10.12 -10.63 -16.06
C ALA A 64 10.65 -9.85 -14.84
N ALA A 65 11.17 -8.64 -15.03
CA ALA A 65 11.63 -7.77 -13.95
C ALA A 65 10.48 -7.39 -13.00
N LEU A 66 9.31 -7.06 -13.56
CA LEU A 66 8.09 -6.81 -12.79
C LEU A 66 7.70 -8.03 -11.95
N LEU A 67 7.64 -9.22 -12.56
CA LEU A 67 7.33 -10.46 -11.84
C LEU A 67 8.34 -10.69 -10.71
N GLY A 68 9.63 -10.52 -10.99
CA GLY A 68 10.70 -10.61 -9.99
C GLY A 68 10.49 -9.67 -8.81
N ALA A 69 10.17 -8.40 -9.06
CA ALA A 69 9.90 -7.41 -8.01
C ALA A 69 8.71 -7.81 -7.12
N PHE A 70 7.62 -8.30 -7.70
CA PHE A 70 6.43 -8.71 -6.95
C PHE A 70 6.60 -10.06 -6.24
N VAL A 71 7.42 -10.98 -6.78
CA VAL A 71 7.83 -12.19 -6.05
C VAL A 71 8.69 -11.82 -4.84
N LEU A 72 9.60 -10.86 -4.95
CA LEU A 72 10.36 -10.34 -3.81
C LEU A 72 9.44 -9.72 -2.76
N ALA A 73 8.47 -8.91 -3.19
CA ALA A 73 7.45 -8.33 -2.29
C ALA A 73 6.63 -9.43 -1.58
N HIS A 74 6.20 -10.46 -2.31
CA HIS A 74 5.50 -11.63 -1.74
C HIS A 74 6.33 -12.33 -0.67
N VAL A 75 7.61 -12.61 -0.95
CA VAL A 75 8.52 -13.26 0.01
C VAL A 75 8.70 -12.39 1.25
N ALA A 76 8.85 -11.07 1.09
CA ALA A 76 8.98 -10.14 2.20
C ALA A 76 7.72 -10.09 3.07
N ILE A 77 6.53 -9.94 2.47
CA ILE A 77 5.24 -9.96 3.17
C ILE A 77 5.06 -11.28 3.92
N ARG A 78 5.38 -12.40 3.28
CA ARG A 78 5.27 -13.73 3.89
C ARG A 78 6.14 -13.89 5.14
N LYS A 79 7.29 -13.23 5.20
CA LYS A 79 8.22 -13.28 6.34
C LYS A 79 7.89 -12.25 7.42
N LEU A 80 7.61 -11.01 7.02
CA LEU A 80 7.53 -9.85 7.91
C LEU A 80 6.09 -9.52 8.34
N ALA A 81 5.09 -9.81 7.50
CA ALA A 81 3.68 -9.51 7.77
C ALA A 81 2.75 -10.70 7.48
N PRO A 82 2.81 -11.79 8.26
CA PRO A 82 2.06 -13.02 7.97
C PRO A 82 0.53 -12.90 8.02
N ALA A 83 0.02 -11.82 8.64
CA ALA A 83 -1.40 -11.52 8.78
C ALA A 83 -1.94 -10.59 7.67
N ALA A 84 -1.08 -10.15 6.73
CA ALA A 84 -1.47 -9.28 5.63
C ALA A 84 -2.61 -9.88 4.78
N ASP A 85 -3.40 -9.00 4.17
CA ASP A 85 -4.46 -9.41 3.25
C ASP A 85 -3.86 -9.97 1.94
N PRO A 86 -4.22 -11.19 1.52
CA PRO A 86 -3.62 -11.84 0.36
C PRO A 86 -4.08 -11.27 -0.98
N GLY A 87 -5.09 -10.40 -1.02
CA GLY A 87 -5.63 -9.82 -2.26
C GLY A 87 -4.92 -8.53 -2.71
N LEU A 88 -4.35 -7.77 -1.77
CA LEU A 88 -3.76 -6.45 -2.08
C LEU A 88 -2.57 -6.53 -3.04
N LEU A 89 -1.64 -7.48 -2.81
CA LEU A 89 -0.43 -7.59 -3.63
C LEU A 89 -0.74 -8.01 -5.08
N PRO A 90 -1.58 -9.04 -5.35
CA PRO A 90 -1.99 -9.37 -6.72
C PRO A 90 -2.73 -8.24 -7.45
N ILE A 91 -3.58 -7.47 -6.75
CA ILE A 91 -4.27 -6.32 -7.35
C ILE A 91 -3.25 -5.25 -7.75
N ALA A 92 -2.31 -4.92 -6.85
CA ALA A 92 -1.24 -3.99 -7.15
C ALA A 92 -0.39 -4.48 -8.34
N TYR A 93 -0.09 -5.79 -8.40
CA TYR A 93 0.67 -6.38 -9.51
C TYR A 93 0.00 -6.17 -10.87
N VAL A 94 -1.30 -6.48 -10.98
CA VAL A 94 -2.03 -6.33 -12.25
C VAL A 94 -2.14 -4.85 -12.64
N LEU A 95 -2.40 -3.95 -11.69
CA LEU A 95 -2.47 -2.51 -11.96
C LEU A 95 -1.13 -1.95 -12.40
N THR A 96 -0.05 -2.28 -11.68
CA THR A 96 1.31 -1.85 -12.04
C THR A 96 1.74 -2.43 -13.38
N GLY A 97 1.47 -3.71 -13.65
CA GLY A 97 1.79 -4.34 -14.93
C GLY A 97 1.04 -3.71 -16.11
N THR A 98 -0.24 -3.40 -15.92
CA THR A 98 -1.05 -2.70 -16.92
C THR A 98 -0.50 -1.30 -17.21
N GLY A 99 -0.20 -0.52 -16.16
CA GLY A 99 0.39 0.81 -16.31
C GLY A 99 1.76 0.76 -17.00
N LEU A 100 2.62 -0.18 -16.60
CA LEU A 100 3.96 -0.33 -17.17
C LEU A 100 3.90 -0.73 -18.66
N ALA A 101 2.97 -1.61 -19.05
CA ALA A 101 2.77 -1.99 -20.45
C ALA A 101 2.30 -0.81 -21.32
N PHE A 102 1.54 0.13 -20.77
CA PHE A 102 1.21 1.36 -21.49
C PHE A 102 2.41 2.30 -21.59
N VAL A 103 3.22 2.42 -20.53
CA VAL A 103 4.41 3.28 -20.56
C VAL A 103 5.45 2.76 -21.55
N THR A 104 5.69 1.44 -21.64
CA THR A 104 6.62 0.86 -22.64
C THR A 104 6.23 1.17 -24.08
N ARG A 105 4.94 1.39 -24.33
CA ARG A 105 4.42 1.82 -25.63
C ARG A 105 4.63 3.32 -25.88
N LEU A 106 4.54 4.14 -24.85
CA LEU A 106 4.63 5.60 -24.96
C LEU A 106 6.09 6.09 -25.04
N ASP A 107 6.95 5.59 -24.14
CA ASP A 107 8.34 6.03 -24.01
C ASP A 107 9.17 4.93 -23.33
N GLN A 108 10.19 4.43 -24.05
CA GLN A 108 11.05 3.35 -23.56
C GLN A 108 12.02 3.79 -22.45
N GLU A 109 12.52 5.02 -22.49
CA GLU A 109 13.41 5.55 -21.43
C GLU A 109 12.63 5.78 -20.13
N LEU A 110 11.41 6.30 -20.25
CA LEU A 110 10.50 6.44 -19.12
C LEU A 110 10.14 5.07 -18.54
N ALA A 111 9.87 4.07 -19.38
CA ALA A 111 9.57 2.71 -18.92
C ALA A 111 10.72 2.08 -18.14
N ALA A 112 11.96 2.23 -18.60
CA ALA A 112 13.14 1.77 -17.87
C ALA A 112 13.24 2.43 -16.50
N SER A 113 12.97 3.74 -16.43
CA SER A 113 12.92 4.48 -15.17
C SER A 113 11.80 3.96 -14.25
N GLN A 114 10.62 3.63 -14.79
CA GLN A 114 9.51 3.06 -14.01
C GLN A 114 9.87 1.70 -13.41
N VAL A 115 10.63 0.85 -14.12
CA VAL A 115 11.12 -0.42 -13.55
C VAL A 115 11.98 -0.16 -12.32
N VAL A 116 12.91 0.81 -12.37
CA VAL A 116 13.73 1.19 -11.22
C VAL A 116 12.86 1.67 -10.05
N TRP A 117 11.84 2.50 -10.32
CA TRP A 117 10.91 2.96 -9.30
C TRP A 117 10.04 1.86 -8.70
N ILE A 118 9.69 0.83 -9.46
CA ILE A 118 9.00 -0.36 -8.93
C ILE A 118 9.89 -1.08 -7.93
N PHE A 119 11.16 -1.31 -8.24
CA PHE A 119 12.10 -1.90 -7.28
C PHE A 119 12.34 -1.01 -6.06
N ALA A 120 12.45 0.31 -6.25
CA ALA A 120 12.54 1.26 -5.14
C ALA A 120 11.27 1.22 -4.26
N GLY A 121 10.09 1.07 -4.85
CA GLY A 121 8.83 0.90 -4.14
C GLY A 121 8.76 -0.40 -3.35
N VAL A 122 9.22 -1.52 -3.92
CA VAL A 122 9.36 -2.79 -3.19
C VAL A 122 10.36 -2.66 -2.05
N ALA A 123 11.49 -1.99 -2.26
CA ALA A 123 12.43 -1.71 -1.18
C ALA A 123 11.80 -0.87 -0.07
N ALA A 124 11.06 0.20 -0.42
CA ALA A 124 10.34 1.03 0.54
C ALA A 124 9.27 0.23 1.31
N LEU A 125 8.56 -0.68 0.64
CA LEU A 125 7.63 -1.62 1.27
C LEU A 125 8.35 -2.48 2.31
N VAL A 126 9.47 -3.11 1.93
CA VAL A 126 10.26 -3.96 2.84
C VAL A 126 10.75 -3.15 4.04
N LEU A 127 11.32 -1.97 3.82
CA LEU A 127 11.79 -1.08 4.89
C LEU A 127 10.64 -0.73 5.83
N THR A 128 9.46 -0.39 5.29
CA THR A 128 8.28 -0.08 6.10
C THR A 128 7.88 -1.28 6.95
N LEU A 129 7.84 -2.49 6.40
CA LEU A 129 7.51 -3.70 7.16
C LEU A 129 8.55 -4.03 8.25
N VAL A 130 9.82 -3.67 8.04
CA VAL A 130 10.89 -3.89 9.03
C VAL A 130 10.83 -2.88 10.17
N PHE A 131 10.67 -1.59 9.86
CA PHE A 131 10.74 -0.50 10.83
C PHE A 131 9.41 -0.17 11.49
N VAL A 132 8.28 -0.33 10.79
CA VAL A 132 6.94 0.00 11.29
C VAL A 132 6.24 -1.30 11.72
N ARG A 133 6.68 -1.86 12.84
CA ARG A 133 6.12 -3.13 13.36
C ARG A 133 4.77 -2.96 14.03
N SER A 134 4.53 -1.81 14.67
CA SER A 134 3.28 -1.51 15.36
C SER A 134 2.79 -0.11 15.04
N LEU A 135 1.54 -0.02 14.59
CA LEU A 135 0.87 1.26 14.39
C LEU A 135 0.60 1.98 15.73
N GLU A 136 0.49 1.24 16.84
CA GLU A 136 0.31 1.82 18.17
C GLU A 136 1.56 2.56 18.64
N GLU A 137 2.75 2.05 18.30
CA GLU A 137 4.01 2.74 18.59
C GLU A 137 4.12 4.05 17.82
N VAL A 138 3.75 4.02 16.53
CA VAL A 138 3.73 5.23 15.68
C VAL A 138 2.72 6.24 16.20
N ALA A 139 1.55 5.78 16.67
CA ALA A 139 0.51 6.63 17.24
C ALA A 139 0.98 7.38 18.50
N ARG A 140 1.87 6.76 19.31
CA ARG A 140 2.48 7.43 20.48
C ARG A 140 3.30 8.67 20.09
N TYR A 141 3.90 8.66 18.91
CA TYR A 141 4.69 9.77 18.37
C TYR A 141 3.90 10.65 17.40
N LYS A 142 2.56 10.67 17.49
CA LYS A 142 1.68 11.39 16.55
C LYS A 142 2.09 12.85 16.31
N TYR A 143 2.49 13.59 17.35
CA TYR A 143 2.89 14.99 17.21
C TYR A 143 4.24 15.13 16.50
N SER A 144 5.19 14.21 16.73
CA SER A 144 6.45 14.16 15.99
C SER A 144 6.22 13.81 14.51
N VAL A 145 5.32 12.87 14.23
CA VAL A 145 4.92 12.50 12.86
C VAL A 145 4.22 13.69 12.16
N MET A 146 3.37 14.43 12.87
CA MET A 146 2.74 15.65 12.35
C MET A 146 3.77 16.74 12.04
N LEU A 147 4.70 16.99 12.97
CA LEU A 147 5.76 17.99 12.77
C LEU A 147 6.65 17.62 11.58
N LEU A 148 6.96 16.33 11.42
CA LEU A 148 7.65 15.82 10.24
C LEU A 148 6.84 16.08 8.96
N GLY A 149 5.54 15.82 8.97
CA GLY A 149 4.65 16.08 7.83
C GLY A 149 4.59 17.55 7.44
N ILE A 150 4.44 18.45 8.42
CA ILE A 150 4.46 19.91 8.19
C ILE A 150 5.84 20.35 7.67
N GLY A 151 6.92 19.85 8.27
CA GLY A 151 8.28 20.11 7.83
C GLY A 151 8.50 19.71 6.37
N LEU A 152 8.00 18.53 5.97
CA LEU A 152 8.04 18.05 4.59
C LEU A 152 7.23 18.94 3.63
N LEU A 153 6.10 19.53 4.05
CA LEU A 153 5.35 20.47 3.21
C LEU A 153 6.05 21.81 3.02
N VAL A 154 6.76 22.29 4.04
CA VAL A 154 7.50 23.55 3.99
C VAL A 154 8.83 23.39 3.24
N LEU A 155 9.42 22.19 3.27
CA LEU A 155 10.74 21.92 2.69
C LEU A 155 10.89 22.35 1.22
N PRO A 156 9.95 22.05 0.29
CA PRO A 156 10.01 22.55 -1.09
C PRO A 156 10.00 24.08 -1.22
N ALA A 157 9.39 24.81 -0.30
CA ALA A 157 9.37 26.27 -0.37
C ALA A 157 10.76 26.87 -0.11
N LEU A 158 11.59 26.20 0.68
CA LEU A 158 12.93 26.67 1.06
C LEU A 158 14.00 26.28 0.02
N ILE A 159 13.98 25.01 -0.42
CA ILE A 159 15.05 24.42 -1.23
C ILE A 159 14.53 23.70 -2.49
N GLY A 160 13.23 23.78 -2.77
CA GLY A 160 12.62 23.17 -3.94
C GLY A 160 13.03 23.84 -5.23
N ARG A 161 13.07 23.05 -6.29
CA ARG A 161 13.31 23.53 -7.65
C ARG A 161 11.99 23.88 -8.30
N GLU A 162 12.01 24.96 -9.07
CA GLU A 162 10.86 25.39 -9.84
C GLU A 162 10.74 24.53 -11.09
N ILE A 163 9.64 23.80 -11.19
CA ILE A 163 9.28 22.97 -12.35
C ILE A 163 7.88 23.40 -12.76
N ASN A 164 7.69 23.79 -14.02
CA ASN A 164 6.41 24.29 -14.55
C ASN A 164 5.81 25.44 -13.72
N GLY A 165 6.65 26.36 -13.20
CA GLY A 165 6.22 27.51 -12.41
C GLY A 165 5.87 27.23 -10.93
N ALA A 166 6.12 26.01 -10.44
CA ALA A 166 5.84 25.64 -9.06
C ALA A 166 7.08 25.03 -8.36
N LYS A 167 7.35 25.46 -7.12
CA LYS A 167 8.43 24.95 -6.26
C LYS A 167 7.94 23.82 -5.36
N LEU A 168 7.68 22.66 -5.96
CA LEU A 168 7.13 21.48 -5.26
C LEU A 168 8.12 20.32 -5.18
N TRP A 169 9.12 20.31 -6.06
CA TRP A 169 10.00 19.16 -6.28
C TRP A 169 11.38 19.39 -5.71
N LEU A 170 11.92 18.36 -5.05
CA LEU A 170 13.33 18.27 -4.70
C LEU A 170 14.04 17.44 -5.77
N ARG A 171 15.16 17.96 -6.28
CA ARG A 171 16.01 17.24 -7.22
C ARG A 171 17.30 16.82 -6.53
N LEU A 172 17.48 15.52 -6.36
CA LEU A 172 18.66 14.87 -5.80
C LEU A 172 19.40 14.17 -6.94
N GLY A 173 20.21 14.92 -7.69
CA GLY A 173 20.90 14.43 -8.89
C GLY A 173 19.92 13.93 -9.96
N PRO A 174 19.95 12.64 -10.36
CA PRO A 174 19.04 12.08 -11.35
C PRO A 174 17.63 11.81 -10.78
N PHE A 175 17.47 11.78 -9.46
CA PHE A 175 16.19 11.47 -8.83
C PHE A 175 15.44 12.75 -8.46
N SER A 176 14.13 12.74 -8.71
CA SER A 176 13.19 13.77 -8.27
C SER A 176 12.25 13.16 -7.23
N PHE A 177 12.12 13.82 -6.08
CA PHE A 177 11.22 13.40 -5.01
C PHE A 177 10.29 14.55 -4.64
N GLN A 178 9.03 14.23 -4.38
CA GLN A 178 8.02 15.19 -3.93
C GLN A 178 7.74 14.96 -2.44
N PRO A 179 8.26 15.82 -1.53
CA PRO A 179 8.00 15.71 -0.10
C PRO A 179 6.54 15.66 0.29
N GLY A 180 5.69 16.35 -0.48
CA GLY A 180 4.24 16.37 -0.26
C GLY A 180 3.60 14.99 -0.29
N GLU A 181 4.14 14.03 -1.05
CA GLU A 181 3.65 12.65 -1.08
C GLU A 181 3.85 11.96 0.27
N LEU A 182 5.03 12.11 0.86
CA LEU A 182 5.32 11.55 2.20
C LEU A 182 4.57 12.31 3.29
N ALA A 183 4.44 13.64 3.15
CA ALA A 183 3.69 14.45 4.10
C ALA A 183 2.22 14.02 4.22
N LYS A 184 1.56 13.64 3.11
CA LYS A 184 0.19 13.10 3.11
C LYS A 184 0.07 11.87 4.01
N ILE A 185 1.04 10.95 3.95
CA ILE A 185 1.06 9.75 4.80
C ILE A 185 1.21 10.15 6.28
N CYS A 186 2.13 11.05 6.60
CA CYS A 186 2.33 11.55 7.97
C CYS A 186 1.05 12.19 8.55
N ILE A 187 0.37 13.02 7.76
CA ILE A 187 -0.86 13.70 8.18
C ILE A 187 -1.98 12.68 8.42
N VAL A 188 -2.14 11.68 7.54
CA VAL A 188 -3.13 10.61 7.73
C VAL A 188 -2.85 9.82 9.00
N LEU A 189 -1.59 9.46 9.27
CA LEU A 189 -1.20 8.76 10.50
C LEU A 189 -1.47 9.58 11.75
N PHE A 190 -1.11 10.87 11.73
CA PHE A 190 -1.42 11.79 12.83
C PHE A 190 -2.92 11.88 13.07
N LEU A 191 -3.71 12.11 12.02
CA LEU A 191 -5.14 12.32 12.16
C LEU A 191 -5.84 11.05 12.66
N ALA A 192 -5.42 9.88 12.18
CA ALA A 192 -5.91 8.61 12.67
C ALA A 192 -5.60 8.41 14.16
N ALA A 193 -4.36 8.67 14.60
CA ALA A 193 -3.96 8.55 16.00
C ALA A 193 -4.64 9.59 16.91
N TYR A 194 -4.81 10.82 16.41
CA TYR A 194 -5.46 11.90 17.15
C TYR A 194 -6.95 11.64 17.36
N LEU A 195 -7.66 11.13 16.35
CA LEU A 195 -9.09 10.82 16.43
C LEU A 195 -9.39 9.52 17.18
N ALA A 196 -8.45 8.57 17.22
CA ALA A 196 -8.59 7.33 17.98
C ALA A 196 -8.50 7.54 19.50
N GLU A 197 -8.00 8.68 19.96
CA GLU A 197 -8.02 9.02 21.38
C GLU A 197 -9.44 9.44 21.81
N GLU A 198 -10.12 8.54 22.50
CA GLU A 198 -11.39 8.86 23.15
C GLU A 198 -11.15 9.82 24.33
N PRO A 199 -11.85 10.97 24.39
CA PRO A 199 -11.92 11.75 25.62
C PRO A 199 -12.52 10.87 26.74
N PRO A 200 -12.07 11.01 28.00
CA PRO A 200 -12.67 10.27 29.11
C PRO A 200 -14.18 10.48 29.06
N ARG A 201 -14.93 9.37 29.01
CA ARG A 201 -16.40 9.38 29.05
C ARG A 201 -16.80 10.26 30.23
N ARG A 202 -17.26 11.47 29.94
CA ARG A 202 -17.98 12.28 30.91
C ARG A 202 -19.26 11.51 31.17
N ASP A 203 -19.25 10.79 32.28
CA ASP A 203 -20.38 10.17 32.91
C ASP A 203 -21.43 11.24 33.19
N LEU A 204 -22.26 11.48 32.17
CA LEU A 204 -23.46 12.32 32.19
C LEU A 204 -24.51 11.84 33.22
N SER A 205 -24.23 10.81 34.02
CA SER A 205 -25.04 10.38 35.15
C SER A 205 -24.99 11.35 36.35
N LEU A 206 -24.10 12.34 36.37
CA LEU A 206 -24.09 13.41 37.39
C LEU A 206 -24.89 14.66 37.00
N ILE A 207 -25.56 14.67 35.84
CA ILE A 207 -26.58 15.69 35.52
C ILE A 207 -27.94 15.14 35.95
N HIS A 208 -28.15 15.03 37.27
CA HIS A 208 -29.49 15.07 37.84
C HIS A 208 -29.83 16.54 38.08
N ILE A 209 -30.49 17.14 37.08
CA ILE A 209 -31.42 18.25 37.28
C ILE A 209 -32.82 17.62 37.28
#